data_AF-A0A329QVS3-F1
#
_entry.id   AF-A0A329QVS3-F1
#
_cell.length_a   1.000
_cell.length_b   1.000
_cell.length_c   1.000
_cell.angle_alpha   90.00
_cell.angle_beta   90.00
_cell.angle_gamma   90.00
#
_symmetry.space_group_name_H-M   'P 1'
#
loop_
_entity.id
_entity.type
_entity.pdbx_description
1 polymer ?
#
loop_
_entity_poly.entity_id
_entity_poly.type
_entity_poly.pdbx_seq_one_letter_code
_entity_poly.pdbx_strand_id
1 'polypeptide(L)'
;MEGEFVVVRDVLSASPARTALDVARHYGFGAGLVIADAGLHGRVIEPGELAKVSDRMAGWGKSHDARSVAHHASVTRESPGESCSYATFVTAAFPLPECNAWVVGEGRGGIRADFLWRRYRLVGEVDGFQKYTNPTWATSGQVLLDEKKRQMRIEEAGFVVVRWTPAEAMYEPRSILDRIVRQSRIAARMYGVPPMG
;
A
#
# COMPACT_ATOMS: atom_id res chain seq x y z
N MET A 1 29.53 7.57 0.59
CA MET A 1 29.16 8.99 0.50
C MET A 1 28.26 9.28 -0.69
N GLU A 2 28.57 8.78 -1.90
CA GLU A 2 27.75 9.06 -3.10
C GLU A 2 26.32 8.48 -2.97
N GLY A 3 25.32 9.36 -3.08
CA GLY A 3 23.88 9.04 -2.98
C GLY A 3 23.27 9.02 -1.56
N GLU A 4 24.06 9.21 -0.50
CA GLU A 4 23.54 9.25 0.89
C GLU A 4 23.26 10.66 1.39
N PHE A 5 23.86 11.67 0.75
CA PHE A 5 23.70 13.08 1.11
C PHE A 5 23.44 13.91 -0.14
N VAL A 6 22.69 14.99 0.05
CA VAL A 6 22.35 16.00 -0.95
C VAL A 6 22.50 17.38 -0.34
N VAL A 7 22.77 18.40 -1.16
CA VAL A 7 22.79 19.79 -0.69
C VAL A 7 21.42 20.41 -0.93
N VAL A 8 20.76 20.86 0.14
CA VAL A 8 19.48 21.57 0.08
C VAL A 8 19.68 22.95 0.69
N ARG A 9 19.51 24.01 -0.11
CA ARG A 9 19.72 25.40 0.34
C ARG A 9 21.08 25.58 1.04
N ASP A 10 22.15 25.08 0.39
CA ASP A 10 23.53 25.12 0.87
C ASP A 10 23.82 24.33 2.17
N VAL A 11 22.87 23.49 2.61
CA VAL A 11 23.04 22.61 3.78
C VAL A 11 23.15 21.16 3.35
N LEU A 12 24.23 20.50 3.76
CA LEU A 12 24.41 19.05 3.59
C LEU A 12 23.32 18.32 4.38
N SER A 13 22.45 17.62 3.67
CA SER A 13 21.27 16.93 4.19
C SER A 13 21.29 15.47 3.77
N ALA A 14 20.59 14.61 4.51
CA ALA A 14 20.40 13.21 4.09
C ALA A 14 19.63 13.17 2.76
N SER A 15 20.00 12.26 1.87
CA SER A 15 19.24 12.02 0.64
C SER A 15 17.83 11.50 0.96
N PRO A 16 16.87 11.58 0.01
CA PRO A 16 15.53 11.05 0.23
C PRO A 16 15.52 9.54 0.56
N ALA A 17 16.30 8.73 -0.17
CA ALA A 17 16.47 7.31 0.12
C ALA A 17 17.06 7.07 1.52
N ARG A 18 18.09 7.84 1.88
CA ARG A 18 18.70 7.81 3.21
C ARG A 18 17.70 8.15 4.30
N THR A 19 16.91 9.20 4.10
CA THR A 19 15.88 9.67 5.03
C THR A 19 14.83 8.59 5.26
N ALA A 20 14.30 7.97 4.19
CA ALA A 20 13.32 6.89 4.31
C ALA A 20 13.84 5.71 5.14
N LEU A 21 15.11 5.31 4.91
CA LEU A 21 15.72 4.20 5.64
C LEU A 21 16.11 4.55 7.07
N ASP A 22 16.51 5.79 7.35
CA ASP A 22 16.71 6.24 8.72
C ASP A 22 15.37 6.30 9.47
N VAL A 23 14.28 6.76 8.84
CA VAL A 23 12.93 6.65 9.43
C VAL A 23 12.58 5.20 9.72
N ALA A 24 12.86 4.28 8.80
CA ALA A 24 12.62 2.84 9.03
C ALA A 24 13.35 2.35 10.29
N ARG A 25 14.62 2.72 10.46
CA ARG A 25 15.44 2.30 11.61
C ARG A 25 14.97 2.88 12.94
N HIS A 26 14.43 4.09 12.93
CA HIS A 26 14.03 4.78 14.17
C HIS A 26 12.56 4.56 14.54
N TYR A 27 11.68 4.43 13.54
CA TYR A 27 10.23 4.41 13.70
C TYR A 27 9.57 3.13 13.14
N GLY A 28 10.37 2.18 12.65
CA GLY A 28 9.94 0.86 12.20
C GLY A 28 9.63 0.78 10.70
N PHE A 29 9.56 -0.45 10.19
CA PHE A 29 9.32 -0.80 8.79
C PHE A 29 8.16 -0.02 8.13
N GLY A 30 6.97 0.02 8.76
CA GLY A 30 5.80 0.67 8.17
C GLY A 30 5.98 2.16 7.91
N ALA A 31 6.56 2.90 8.87
CA ALA A 31 6.82 4.33 8.72
C ALA A 31 7.84 4.61 7.61
N GLY A 32 8.92 3.81 7.54
CA GLY A 32 9.91 3.92 6.47
C GLY A 32 9.34 3.57 5.10
N LEU A 33 8.46 2.55 5.02
CA LEU A 33 7.84 2.12 3.77
C LEU A 33 6.94 3.20 3.16
N VAL A 34 6.17 3.91 4.00
CA VAL A 34 5.34 5.05 3.55
C VAL A 34 6.19 6.11 2.84
N ILE A 35 7.34 6.49 3.42
CA ILE A 35 8.23 7.50 2.85
C ILE A 35 8.91 6.97 1.58
N ALA A 36 9.36 5.71 1.61
CA ALA A 36 10.02 5.09 0.46
C ALA A 36 9.10 4.97 -0.75
N ASP A 37 7.87 4.47 -0.57
CA ASP A 37 6.87 4.36 -1.63
C ASP A 37 6.52 5.75 -2.18
N ALA A 38 6.29 6.73 -1.31
CA ALA A 38 6.02 8.11 -1.73
C ALA A 38 7.18 8.70 -2.55
N GLY A 39 8.42 8.46 -2.13
CA GLY A 39 9.62 8.90 -2.84
C GLY A 39 9.78 8.23 -4.20
N LEU A 40 9.51 6.92 -4.31
CA LEU A 40 9.52 6.20 -5.59
C LEU A 40 8.39 6.67 -6.52
N HIS A 41 7.17 6.78 -6.00
CA HIS A 41 5.99 7.22 -6.75
C HIS A 41 6.17 8.65 -7.28
N GLY A 42 6.68 9.56 -6.44
CA GLY A 42 7.00 10.93 -6.80
C GLY A 42 8.28 11.10 -7.62
N ARG A 43 9.00 10.01 -7.92
CA ARG A 43 10.30 10.02 -8.63
C ARG A 43 11.38 10.88 -7.96
N VAL A 44 11.29 11.03 -6.65
CA VAL A 44 12.29 11.67 -5.79
C VAL A 44 13.38 10.68 -5.38
N ILE A 45 13.05 9.39 -5.40
CA ILE A 45 13.99 8.27 -5.21
C ILE A 45 14.01 7.47 -6.51
N GLU A 46 15.21 7.18 -7.02
CA GLU A 46 15.37 6.34 -8.21
C GLU A 46 15.30 4.85 -7.85
N PRO A 47 14.84 4.00 -8.79
CA PRO A 47 14.88 2.56 -8.64
C PRO A 47 16.30 2.06 -8.28
N GLY A 48 16.40 1.28 -7.20
CA GLY A 48 17.66 0.70 -6.74
C GLY A 48 18.48 1.58 -5.77
N GLU A 49 18.15 2.86 -5.58
CA GLU A 49 18.83 3.69 -4.58
C GLU A 49 18.62 3.18 -3.16
N LEU A 50 17.40 2.74 -2.82
CA LEU A 50 17.09 2.18 -1.51
C LEU A 50 17.95 0.94 -1.20
N ALA A 51 18.16 0.06 -2.17
CA ALA A 51 19.02 -1.11 -2.01
C ALA A 51 20.48 -0.68 -1.73
N LYS A 52 21.03 0.22 -2.55
CA LYS A 52 22.41 0.73 -2.39
C LYS A 52 22.62 1.41 -1.04
N VAL A 53 21.67 2.19 -0.55
CA VAL A 53 21.78 2.85 0.76
C VAL A 53 21.61 1.83 1.90
N SER A 54 20.66 0.90 1.76
CA SER A 54 20.45 -0.17 2.74
C SER A 54 21.69 -1.05 2.93
N ASP A 55 22.40 -1.41 1.86
CA ASP A 55 23.63 -2.22 1.93
C ASP A 55 24.73 -1.50 2.72
N ARG A 56 24.83 -0.18 2.59
CA ARG A 56 25.79 0.64 3.37
C ARG A 56 25.40 0.80 4.83
N MET A 57 24.12 0.61 5.14
CA MET A 57 23.61 0.54 6.52
C MET A 57 23.79 -0.86 7.16
N ALA A 58 24.41 -1.82 6.47
CA ALA A 58 24.70 -3.13 7.06
C ALA A 58 25.51 -2.98 8.35
N GLY A 59 25.09 -3.69 9.41
CA GLY A 59 25.70 -3.61 10.74
C GLY A 59 25.26 -2.43 11.59
N TRP A 60 24.50 -1.47 11.05
CA TRP A 60 23.96 -0.38 11.86
C TRP A 60 22.82 -0.89 12.75
N GLY A 61 22.62 -0.23 13.89
CA GLY A 61 21.50 -0.51 14.79
C GLY A 61 20.16 -0.46 14.05
N LYS A 62 19.34 -1.49 14.26
CA LYS A 62 18.02 -1.70 13.64
C LYS A 62 18.03 -1.71 12.09
N SER A 63 19.16 -2.03 11.45
CA SER A 63 19.27 -2.12 9.99
C SER A 63 18.34 -3.14 9.32
N HIS A 64 17.70 -4.03 10.09
CA HIS A 64 16.70 -4.96 9.56
C HIS A 64 15.47 -4.24 8.96
N ASP A 65 14.96 -3.19 9.60
CA ASP A 65 13.83 -2.41 9.08
C ASP A 65 14.20 -1.70 7.78
N ALA A 66 15.42 -1.14 7.71
CA ALA A 66 15.93 -0.53 6.47
C ALA A 66 16.01 -1.56 5.32
N ARG A 67 16.52 -2.76 5.59
CA ARG A 67 16.54 -3.85 4.59
C ARG A 67 15.13 -4.25 4.16
N SER A 68 14.20 -4.37 5.10
CA SER A 68 12.80 -4.68 4.79
C SER A 68 12.16 -3.61 3.91
N VAL A 69 12.38 -2.32 4.19
CA VAL A 69 11.90 -1.23 3.34
C VAL A 69 12.53 -1.31 1.94
N ALA A 70 13.84 -1.46 1.83
CA ALA A 70 14.51 -1.56 0.54
C ALA A 70 14.02 -2.76 -0.30
N HIS A 71 13.62 -3.85 0.35
CA HIS A 71 13.08 -5.03 -0.31
C HIS A 71 11.61 -4.86 -0.75
N HIS A 72 10.78 -4.19 0.06
CA HIS A 72 9.34 -4.12 -0.15
C HIS A 72 8.84 -2.84 -0.80
N ALA A 73 9.64 -1.78 -0.85
CA ALA A 73 9.25 -0.50 -1.45
C ALA A 73 8.84 -0.66 -2.91
N SER A 74 7.81 0.07 -3.33
CA SER A 74 7.21 -0.03 -4.66
C SER A 74 6.68 1.32 -5.11
N VAL A 75 6.82 1.58 -6.41
CA VAL A 75 6.21 2.73 -7.10
C VAL A 75 4.68 2.61 -7.19
N THR A 76 4.14 1.40 -7.03
CA THR A 76 2.73 1.10 -7.30
C THR A 76 1.78 1.51 -6.20
N ARG A 77 2.23 1.74 -4.97
CA ARG A 77 1.34 2.18 -3.87
C ARG A 77 1.25 3.70 -3.87
N GLU A 78 0.04 4.21 -3.90
CA GLU A 78 -0.24 5.61 -4.24
C GLU A 78 -0.61 6.44 -3.00
N SER A 79 -0.79 5.81 -1.83
CA SER A 79 -1.15 6.49 -0.59
C SER A 79 -0.49 5.92 0.67
N PRO A 80 -0.34 6.72 1.75
CA PRO A 80 0.15 6.23 3.04
C PRO A 80 -0.70 5.08 3.62
N GLY A 81 -2.02 5.12 3.41
CA GLY A 81 -2.92 4.08 3.88
C GLY A 81 -2.65 2.73 3.19
N GLU A 82 -2.32 2.74 1.90
CA GLU A 82 -1.89 1.55 1.16
C GLU A 82 -0.54 1.02 1.68
N SER A 83 0.47 1.88 1.84
CA SER A 83 1.77 1.46 2.37
C SER A 83 1.66 0.89 3.78
N CYS A 84 0.86 1.48 4.67
CA CYS A 84 0.60 0.95 6.02
C CYS A 84 -0.14 -0.40 5.98
N SER A 85 -1.13 -0.54 5.10
CA SER A 85 -1.85 -1.80 4.92
C SER A 85 -0.91 -2.91 4.42
N TYR A 86 -0.09 -2.61 3.42
CA TYR A 86 0.90 -3.54 2.90
C TYR A 86 1.94 -3.94 3.95
N ALA A 87 2.43 -2.97 4.72
CA ALA A 87 3.36 -3.24 5.81
C ALA A 87 2.75 -4.19 6.86
N THR A 88 1.44 -4.05 7.13
CA THR A 88 0.68 -4.97 8.00
C THR A 88 0.67 -6.38 7.43
N PHE A 89 0.40 -6.55 6.13
CA PHE A 89 0.39 -7.86 5.48
C PHE A 89 1.75 -8.56 5.56
N VAL A 90 2.83 -7.82 5.27
CA VAL A 90 4.21 -8.34 5.39
C VAL A 90 4.51 -8.74 6.83
N THR A 91 4.23 -7.87 7.80
CA THR A 91 4.56 -8.11 9.22
C THR A 91 3.80 -9.31 9.79
N ALA A 92 2.56 -9.51 9.35
CA ALA A 92 1.74 -10.64 9.77
C ALA A 92 2.03 -11.94 8.99
N ALA A 93 3.02 -11.94 8.07
CA ALA A 93 3.26 -13.03 7.13
C ALA A 93 1.98 -13.45 6.36
N PHE A 94 1.12 -12.47 6.09
CA PHE A 94 -0.15 -12.66 5.41
C PHE A 94 0.09 -12.88 3.91
N PRO A 95 -0.77 -13.61 3.18
CA PRO A 95 -0.69 -13.67 1.72
C PRO A 95 -0.57 -12.26 1.13
N LEU A 96 0.47 -12.00 0.35
CA LEU A 96 0.70 -10.67 -0.20
C LEU A 96 -0.19 -10.44 -1.43
N PRO A 97 -0.87 -9.28 -1.53
CA PRO A 97 -1.66 -8.91 -2.69
C PRO A 97 -0.79 -8.38 -3.82
N GLU A 98 -1.32 -8.45 -5.04
CA GLU A 98 -0.90 -7.55 -6.11
C GLU A 98 -1.41 -6.14 -5.78
N CYS A 99 -0.52 -5.14 -5.74
CA CYS A 99 -0.87 -3.77 -5.39
C CYS A 99 -1.23 -2.94 -6.62
N ASN A 100 -2.26 -2.10 -6.54
CA ASN A 100 -2.76 -1.27 -7.65
C ASN A 100 -2.91 -2.06 -8.97
N ALA A 101 -3.48 -3.26 -8.87
CA ALA A 101 -3.53 -4.23 -9.94
C ALA A 101 -4.87 -4.18 -10.69
N TRP A 102 -4.84 -4.41 -12.01
CA TRP A 102 -6.04 -4.49 -12.82
C TRP A 102 -6.89 -5.72 -12.44
N VAL A 103 -8.16 -5.46 -12.14
CA VAL A 103 -9.19 -6.45 -11.80
C VAL A 103 -10.14 -6.67 -12.98
N VAL A 104 -10.48 -5.59 -13.69
CA VAL A 104 -11.41 -5.60 -14.83
C VAL A 104 -10.82 -4.81 -15.99
N GLY A 105 -10.50 -5.48 -17.09
CA GLY A 105 -9.87 -4.85 -18.27
C GLY A 105 -8.55 -4.15 -17.95
N GLU A 106 -8.00 -3.45 -18.93
CA GLU A 106 -6.78 -2.63 -18.77
C GLU A 106 -6.97 -1.27 -19.46
N GLY A 107 -6.20 -0.27 -19.01
CA GLY A 107 -6.19 1.06 -19.62
C GLY A 107 -7.49 1.85 -19.39
N ARG A 108 -7.93 2.60 -20.41
CA ARG A 108 -9.10 3.49 -20.29
C ARG A 108 -10.36 2.66 -20.07
N GLY A 109 -11.02 2.87 -18.93
CA GLY A 109 -12.24 2.17 -18.54
C GLY A 109 -12.00 0.89 -17.74
N GLY A 110 -10.74 0.44 -17.61
CA GLY A 110 -10.39 -0.64 -16.69
C GLY A 110 -10.58 -0.24 -15.22
N ILE A 111 -10.50 -1.22 -14.33
CA ILE A 111 -10.55 -1.01 -12.87
C ILE A 111 -9.31 -1.60 -12.24
N ARG A 112 -8.51 -0.75 -11.58
CA ARG A 112 -7.47 -1.18 -10.65
C ARG A 112 -8.04 -1.23 -9.24
N ALA A 113 -7.59 -2.19 -8.44
CA ALA A 113 -7.82 -2.25 -7.01
C ALA A 113 -6.52 -2.04 -6.24
N ASP A 114 -6.61 -1.40 -5.07
CA ASP A 114 -5.46 -1.13 -4.21
C ASP A 114 -4.74 -2.43 -3.84
N PHE A 115 -5.51 -3.46 -3.49
CA PHE A 115 -5.01 -4.80 -3.19
C PHE A 115 -5.83 -5.88 -3.87
N LEU A 116 -5.16 -6.78 -4.57
CA LEU A 116 -5.79 -7.89 -5.25
C LEU A 116 -5.17 -9.22 -4.86
N TRP A 117 -5.99 -10.08 -4.28
CA TRP A 117 -5.64 -11.46 -3.99
C TRP A 117 -6.35 -12.38 -4.98
N ARG A 118 -5.82 -12.48 -6.22
CA ARG A 118 -6.48 -13.20 -7.34
C ARG A 118 -6.89 -14.62 -6.98
N ARG A 119 -6.00 -15.37 -6.32
CA ARG A 119 -6.24 -16.75 -5.88
C ARG A 119 -7.48 -16.90 -4.99
N TYR A 120 -7.80 -15.87 -4.22
CA TYR A 120 -8.85 -15.86 -3.20
C TYR A 120 -10.10 -15.11 -3.65
N ARG A 121 -10.13 -14.61 -4.90
CA ARG A 121 -11.22 -13.77 -5.44
C ARG A 121 -11.59 -12.63 -4.49
N LEU A 122 -10.57 -11.97 -3.93
CA LEU A 122 -10.73 -10.91 -2.95
C LEU A 122 -10.01 -9.63 -3.41
N VAL A 123 -10.71 -8.51 -3.29
CA VAL A 123 -10.22 -7.15 -3.53
C VAL A 123 -10.25 -6.38 -2.21
N GLY A 124 -9.13 -5.75 -1.86
CA GLY A 124 -9.01 -4.82 -0.75
C GLY A 124 -8.90 -3.37 -1.24
N GLU A 125 -9.61 -2.47 -0.58
CA GLU A 125 -9.62 -1.04 -0.91
C GLU A 125 -9.42 -0.21 0.36
N VAL A 126 -8.51 0.75 0.29
CA VAL A 126 -8.25 1.73 1.34
C VAL A 126 -9.09 2.96 1.06
N ASP A 127 -10.25 3.05 1.70
CA ASP A 127 -11.20 4.11 1.43
C ASP A 127 -10.92 5.35 2.29
N GLY A 128 -10.45 6.40 1.64
CA GLY A 128 -10.25 7.70 2.27
C GLY A 128 -11.60 8.37 2.56
N PHE A 129 -11.94 8.51 3.84
CA PHE A 129 -13.07 9.33 4.32
C PHE A 129 -13.12 10.74 3.70
N GLN A 130 -11.99 11.27 3.24
CA GLN A 130 -11.87 12.58 2.58
C GLN A 130 -12.75 12.73 1.33
N LYS A 131 -13.08 11.65 0.62
CA LYS A 131 -14.03 11.70 -0.49
C LYS A 131 -15.45 12.05 -0.04
N TYR A 132 -15.81 11.71 1.20
CA TYR A 132 -17.15 11.90 1.77
C TYR A 132 -17.28 13.16 2.63
N THR A 133 -16.18 13.84 2.97
CA THR A 133 -16.19 14.99 3.89
C THR A 133 -15.77 16.31 3.26
N ASN A 134 -15.17 16.30 2.07
CA ASN A 134 -14.89 17.54 1.32
C ASN A 134 -16.18 18.04 0.65
N PRO A 135 -16.76 19.22 0.98
CA PRO A 135 -18.02 19.70 0.39
C PRO A 135 -18.03 19.75 -1.14
N THR A 136 -16.86 19.88 -1.77
CA THR A 136 -16.67 19.89 -3.23
C THR A 136 -16.77 18.49 -3.85
N TRP A 137 -16.58 17.41 -3.07
CA TRP A 137 -16.60 15.99 -3.51
C TRP A 137 -17.78 15.23 -2.87
N ALA A 138 -18.04 15.49 -1.59
CA ALA A 138 -19.03 14.89 -0.69
C ALA A 138 -20.49 15.06 -1.13
N THR A 139 -20.76 15.88 -2.14
CA THR A 139 -22.13 16.26 -2.51
C THR A 139 -22.44 16.06 -4.00
N SER A 140 -21.60 15.35 -4.75
CA SER A 140 -21.93 15.01 -6.13
C SER A 140 -22.42 13.58 -6.18
N GLY A 141 -23.74 13.38 -6.34
CA GLY A 141 -24.34 12.04 -6.50
C GLY A 141 -23.66 11.21 -7.59
N GLN A 142 -22.98 11.88 -8.53
CA GLN A 142 -22.13 11.27 -9.53
C GLN A 142 -20.96 10.45 -8.95
N VAL A 143 -20.25 10.93 -7.92
CA VAL A 143 -19.13 10.20 -7.29
C VAL A 143 -19.63 8.90 -6.65
N LEU A 144 -20.74 8.97 -5.90
CA LEU A 144 -21.36 7.79 -5.30
C LEU A 144 -21.85 6.79 -6.37
N LEU A 145 -22.44 7.30 -7.45
CA LEU A 145 -22.87 6.46 -8.58
C LEU A 145 -21.67 5.78 -9.25
N ASP A 146 -20.56 6.48 -9.43
CA ASP A 146 -19.36 5.93 -10.08
C ASP A 146 -18.64 4.93 -9.16
N GLU A 147 -18.58 5.17 -7.86
CA GLU A 147 -18.10 4.18 -6.88
C GLU A 147 -18.99 2.94 -6.85
N LYS A 148 -20.32 3.10 -6.87
CA LYS A 148 -21.26 1.98 -6.97
C LYS A 148 -21.08 1.18 -8.27
N LYS A 149 -20.95 1.86 -9.42
CA LYS A 149 -20.67 1.21 -10.71
C LYS A 149 -19.33 0.49 -10.71
N ARG A 150 -18.30 1.07 -10.08
CA ARG A 150 -16.99 0.43 -9.94
C ARG A 150 -17.13 -0.86 -9.12
N GLN A 151 -17.84 -0.81 -8.00
CA GLN A 151 -18.05 -1.99 -7.17
C GLN A 151 -18.83 -3.08 -7.91
N MET A 152 -19.94 -2.74 -8.58
CA MET A 152 -20.71 -3.71 -9.35
C MET A 152 -19.84 -4.43 -10.40
N ARG A 153 -18.98 -3.70 -11.12
CA ARG A 153 -18.08 -4.32 -12.11
C ARG A 153 -17.04 -5.25 -11.49
N ILE A 154 -16.55 -4.96 -10.28
CA ILE A 154 -15.63 -5.86 -9.56
C ILE A 154 -16.37 -7.13 -9.13
N GLU A 155 -17.58 -6.99 -8.62
CA GLU A 155 -18.43 -8.10 -8.18
C GLU A 155 -18.86 -8.98 -9.37
N GLU A 156 -19.24 -8.38 -10.49
CA GLU A 156 -19.53 -9.06 -11.76
C GLU A 156 -18.32 -9.83 -12.31
N ALA A 157 -17.10 -9.34 -12.06
CA ALA A 157 -15.87 -10.05 -12.39
C ALA A 157 -15.55 -11.21 -11.42
N GLY A 158 -16.43 -11.48 -10.46
CA GLY A 158 -16.35 -12.61 -9.54
C GLY A 158 -15.41 -12.36 -8.36
N PHE A 159 -15.37 -11.14 -7.82
CA PHE A 159 -14.56 -10.80 -6.65
C PHE A 159 -15.42 -10.28 -5.50
N VAL A 160 -15.06 -10.66 -4.27
CA VAL A 160 -15.58 -10.03 -3.05
C VAL A 160 -14.72 -8.81 -2.71
N VAL A 161 -15.36 -7.70 -2.37
CA VAL A 161 -14.69 -6.46 -1.97
C VAL A 161 -14.67 -6.33 -0.45
N VAL A 162 -13.51 -6.00 0.12
CA VAL A 162 -13.33 -5.64 1.52
C VAL A 162 -12.72 -4.24 1.61
N ARG A 163 -13.30 -3.39 2.44
CA ARG A 163 -12.88 -1.99 2.61
C ARG A 163 -12.43 -1.71 4.04
N TRP A 164 -11.49 -0.80 4.19
CA TRP A 164 -11.09 -0.21 5.46
C TRP A 164 -10.55 1.20 5.23
N THR A 165 -10.46 1.97 6.30
CA THR A 165 -10.00 3.35 6.26
C THR A 165 -8.49 3.45 6.45
N PRO A 166 -7.86 4.56 6.02
CA PRO A 166 -6.48 4.85 6.39
C PRO A 166 -6.24 4.85 7.91
N ALA A 167 -7.23 5.27 8.71
CA ALA A 167 -7.14 5.26 10.16
C ALA A 167 -7.08 3.82 10.72
N GLU A 168 -7.95 2.93 10.23
CA GLU A 168 -7.88 1.49 10.58
C GLU A 168 -6.51 0.91 10.17
N ALA A 169 -5.98 1.28 8.99
CA ALA A 169 -4.68 0.79 8.53
C ALA A 169 -3.52 1.20 9.45
N MET A 170 -3.62 2.36 10.08
CA MET A 170 -2.58 2.89 10.98
C MET A 170 -2.74 2.40 12.41
N TYR A 171 -3.97 2.35 12.93
CA TYR A 171 -4.23 2.21 14.36
C TYR A 171 -4.88 0.88 14.73
N GLU A 172 -5.50 0.18 13.77
CA GLU A 172 -6.23 -1.07 13.99
C GLU A 172 -5.86 -2.19 13.01
N PRO A 173 -4.56 -2.44 12.72
CA PRO A 173 -4.14 -3.35 11.65
C PRO A 173 -4.70 -4.79 11.80
N ARG A 174 -4.91 -5.26 13.03
CA ARG A 174 -5.49 -6.59 13.28
C ARG A 174 -6.95 -6.70 12.83
N SER A 175 -7.74 -5.63 13.00
CA SER A 175 -9.16 -5.66 12.60
C SER A 175 -9.32 -5.81 11.08
N ILE A 176 -8.37 -5.26 10.32
CA ILE A 176 -8.29 -5.40 8.87
C ILE A 176 -7.98 -6.85 8.48
N LEU A 177 -6.96 -7.46 9.09
CA LEU A 177 -6.60 -8.86 8.82
C LEU A 177 -7.79 -9.80 9.10
N ASP A 178 -8.44 -9.64 10.26
CA ASP A 178 -9.62 -10.43 10.63
C ASP A 178 -10.79 -10.23 9.65
N ARG A 179 -10.99 -9.01 9.18
CA ARG A 179 -12.01 -8.68 8.17
C ARG A 179 -11.69 -9.34 6.83
N ILE A 180 -10.44 -9.28 6.38
CA ILE A 180 -9.97 -9.92 5.15
C ILE A 180 -10.19 -11.44 5.22
N VAL A 181 -9.79 -12.10 6.31
CA VAL A 181 -10.00 -13.54 6.52
C VAL A 181 -11.49 -13.88 6.46
N ARG A 182 -12.33 -13.12 7.16
CA ARG A 182 -13.79 -13.33 7.16
C ARG A 182 -14.40 -13.20 5.76
N GLN A 183 -13.97 -12.21 4.99
CA GLN A 183 -14.44 -11.97 3.62
C GLN A 183 -13.91 -13.02 2.64
N SER A 184 -12.69 -13.51 2.83
CA SER A 184 -12.16 -14.63 2.02
C SER A 184 -13.01 -15.90 2.15
N ARG A 185 -13.62 -16.15 3.31
CA ARG A 185 -14.56 -17.27 3.52
C ARG A 185 -15.88 -17.08 2.77
N ILE A 186 -16.29 -15.84 2.55
CA ILE A 186 -17.46 -15.53 1.70
C ILE A 186 -17.10 -15.80 0.24
N ALA A 187 -15.94 -15.30 -0.22
CA ALA A 187 -15.44 -15.57 -1.57
C ALA A 187 -15.30 -17.08 -1.85
N ALA A 188 -14.80 -17.83 -0.88
CA ALA A 188 -14.69 -19.29 -0.96
C ALA A 188 -16.05 -19.97 -1.18
N ARG A 189 -17.10 -19.54 -0.48
CA ARG A 189 -18.46 -20.07 -0.66
C ARG A 189 -19.10 -19.65 -1.99
N MET A 190 -18.87 -18.43 -2.43
CA MET A 190 -19.48 -17.90 -3.67
C MET A 190 -18.81 -18.47 -4.93
N TYR A 191 -17.49 -18.66 -4.90
CA TYR A 191 -16.71 -18.91 -6.11
C TYR A 191 -15.87 -20.20 -6.06
N GLY A 192 -15.98 -21.00 -4.99
CA GLY A 192 -15.27 -22.29 -4.87
C GLY A 192 -13.75 -22.17 -4.74
N VAL A 193 -13.24 -20.99 -4.35
CA VAL A 193 -11.80 -20.73 -4.13
C VAL A 193 -11.38 -21.06 -2.69
N PRO A 194 -10.09 -21.31 -2.42
CA PRO A 194 -9.64 -21.50 -1.04
C PRO A 194 -9.87 -20.24 -0.20
N PRO A 195 -10.22 -20.36 1.10
CA PRO A 195 -10.20 -19.22 2.01
C PRO A 195 -8.75 -18.84 2.35
N MET A 196 -8.54 -17.60 2.79
CA MET A 196 -7.30 -17.23 3.49
C MET A 196 -7.33 -17.85 4.89
N GLY A 197 -6.13 -18.25 5.36
CA GLY A 197 -5.90 -18.85 6.68
C GLY A 197 -6.37 -17.95 7.82
#